data_AF-A0A5P9FH95-F1
#
_entry.id   AF-A0A5P9FH95-F1
#
_cell.length_a   1.000
_cell.length_b   1.000
_cell.length_c   1.000
_cell.angle_alpha   90.00
_cell.angle_beta   90.00
_cell.angle_gamma   90.00
#
_symmetry.space_group_name_H-M   'P 1'
#
loop_
_entity.id
_entity.type
_entity.pdbx_description
1 polymer ?
#
loop_
_entity_poly.entity_id
_entity_poly.type
_entity_poly.pdbx_seq_one_letter_code
_entity_poly.pdbx_strand_id
1 'polypeptide(L)'
;MTRYQYRILPAPEKGKKAKGVKGAKARFAHAVEELMNEMGADGWEYLRADTLPSEERAGLGSSVTEWRTLLVFRRPRLDRAEDFAVPMIEGPDDDDENESAPLFPAKVAASAPEKPDADTQSERDAEKTSTGSLGALLRERAGRLIPASEDRPDETEDEKTASEDDKTDPAETQKA
;
A
#
# COMPACT_ATOMS: atom_id res chain seq x y z
N MET A 1 -35.93 0.49 -7.40
CA MET A 1 -35.17 -0.16 -6.31
C MET A 1 -33.89 -0.70 -6.92
N THR A 2 -32.74 -0.28 -6.39
CA THR A 2 -31.42 -0.74 -6.85
C THR A 2 -31.29 -2.24 -6.62
N ARG A 3 -30.90 -2.97 -7.67
CA ARG A 3 -30.60 -4.40 -7.59
C ARG A 3 -29.12 -4.59 -7.28
N TYR A 4 -28.79 -5.57 -6.46
CA TYR A 4 -27.40 -5.88 -6.11
C TYR A 4 -27.01 -7.28 -6.60
N GLN A 5 -25.78 -7.39 -7.07
CA GLN A 5 -25.06 -8.65 -7.18
C GLN A 5 -24.29 -8.86 -5.89
N TYR A 6 -24.29 -10.08 -5.36
CA TYR A 6 -23.51 -10.46 -4.18
C TYR A 6 -22.39 -11.42 -4.57
N ARG A 7 -21.26 -11.30 -3.86
CA ARG A 7 -20.14 -12.24 -3.94
C ARG A 7 -19.69 -12.57 -2.54
N ILE A 8 -19.48 -13.85 -2.29
CA ILE A 8 -19.09 -14.39 -0.99
C ILE A 8 -17.77 -15.12 -1.18
N LEU A 9 -16.78 -14.78 -0.36
CA LEU A 9 -15.45 -15.38 -0.40
C LEU A 9 -15.07 -15.87 1.00
N PRO A 10 -14.33 -16.98 1.15
CA PRO A 10 -13.82 -17.37 2.45
C PRO A 10 -12.85 -16.30 2.99
N ALA A 11 -12.96 -15.99 4.28
CA ALA A 11 -11.99 -15.12 4.92
C ALA A 11 -10.60 -15.79 4.91
N PRO A 12 -9.51 -15.03 4.71
CA PRO A 12 -8.17 -15.59 4.80
C PRO A 12 -7.94 -16.21 6.19
N GLU A 13 -7.57 -17.48 6.23
CA GLU A 13 -7.22 -18.18 7.48
C GLU A 13 -5.73 -18.03 7.83
N LYS A 14 -4.90 -17.74 6.82
CA LYS A 14 -3.45 -17.65 6.94
C LYS A 14 -2.94 -16.33 6.41
N GLY A 15 -1.92 -15.80 7.09
CA GLY A 15 -1.24 -14.60 6.65
C GLY A 15 -0.35 -14.83 5.42
N LYS A 16 -0.27 -13.80 4.56
CA LYS A 16 0.58 -13.77 3.38
C LYS A 16 1.88 -13.02 3.68
N LYS A 17 3.01 -13.51 3.16
CA LYS A 17 4.30 -12.82 3.26
C LYS A 17 4.35 -11.71 2.22
N ALA A 18 4.84 -10.54 2.60
CA ALA A 18 5.08 -9.42 1.70
C ALA A 18 6.29 -8.60 2.16
N LYS A 19 6.83 -7.77 1.27
CA LYS A 19 7.98 -6.90 1.57
C LYS A 19 7.61 -5.93 2.69
N GLY A 20 8.41 -5.89 3.75
CA GLY A 20 8.16 -5.04 4.92
C GLY A 20 7.14 -5.62 5.94
N VAL A 21 6.43 -6.70 5.61
CA VAL A 21 5.45 -7.33 6.52
C VAL A 21 6.11 -8.43 7.36
N LYS A 22 6.36 -8.12 8.64
CA LYS A 22 7.02 -9.02 9.59
C LYS A 22 6.04 -9.48 10.69
N GLY A 23 6.13 -10.76 11.06
CA GLY A 23 5.30 -11.36 12.11
C GLY A 23 3.94 -11.90 11.63
N ALA A 24 3.33 -12.79 12.43
CA ALA A 24 2.10 -13.48 12.06
C ALA A 24 0.89 -12.54 11.93
N LYS A 25 0.69 -11.65 12.91
CA LYS A 25 -0.41 -10.67 12.91
C LYS A 25 -0.38 -9.75 11.69
N ALA A 26 0.80 -9.23 11.34
CA ALA A 26 0.95 -8.33 10.19
C ALA A 26 0.69 -9.06 8.87
N ARG A 27 1.16 -10.32 8.74
CA ARG A 27 0.89 -11.15 7.55
C ARG A 27 -0.59 -11.46 7.39
N PHE A 28 -1.30 -11.70 8.50
CA PHE A 28 -2.74 -11.91 8.50
C PHE A 28 -3.48 -10.65 8.04
N ALA A 29 -3.16 -9.51 8.63
CA ALA A 29 -3.74 -8.22 8.22
C ALA A 29 -3.50 -7.94 6.73
N HIS A 30 -2.27 -8.15 6.25
CA HIS A 30 -1.94 -8.00 4.84
C HIS A 30 -2.76 -8.92 3.93
N ALA A 31 -2.99 -10.18 4.34
CA ALA A 31 -3.80 -11.10 3.53
C ALA A 31 -5.26 -10.63 3.41
N VAL A 32 -5.82 -10.07 4.48
CA VAL A 32 -7.17 -9.50 4.46
C VAL A 32 -7.20 -8.23 3.62
N GLU A 33 -6.24 -7.32 3.82
CA GLU A 33 -6.08 -6.08 3.06
C GLU A 33 -5.98 -6.36 1.55
N GLU A 34 -5.13 -7.29 1.14
CA GLU A 34 -4.96 -7.67 -0.27
C GLU A 34 -6.28 -8.14 -0.89
N LEU A 35 -7.04 -8.98 -0.18
CA LEU A 35 -8.35 -9.45 -0.63
C LEU A 35 -9.38 -8.31 -0.70
N MET A 36 -9.40 -7.41 0.29
CA MET A 36 -10.29 -6.24 0.27
C MET A 36 -9.98 -5.33 -0.91
N ASN A 37 -8.70 -5.07 -1.17
CA ASN A 37 -8.24 -4.21 -2.24
C ASN A 37 -8.52 -4.82 -3.63
N GLU A 38 -8.32 -6.13 -3.79
CA GLU A 38 -8.68 -6.85 -5.02
C GLU A 38 -10.18 -6.71 -5.31
N MET A 39 -11.02 -6.96 -4.31
CA MET A 39 -12.48 -6.84 -4.46
C MET A 39 -12.91 -5.39 -4.70
N GLY A 40 -12.30 -4.43 -4.01
CA GLY A 40 -12.54 -3.00 -4.22
C GLY A 40 -12.15 -2.54 -5.63
N ALA A 41 -11.03 -3.04 -6.17
CA ALA A 41 -10.59 -2.74 -7.54
C ALA A 41 -11.57 -3.26 -8.60
N ASP A 42 -12.21 -4.41 -8.34
CA ASP A 42 -13.28 -4.99 -9.17
C ASP A 42 -14.65 -4.30 -9.02
N GLY A 43 -14.72 -3.26 -8.17
CA GLY A 43 -15.93 -2.48 -7.90
C GLY A 43 -16.90 -3.16 -6.94
N TRP A 44 -16.42 -4.06 -6.07
CA TRP A 44 -17.22 -4.66 -5.01
C TRP A 44 -17.11 -3.86 -3.71
N GLU A 45 -18.25 -3.64 -3.07
CA GLU A 45 -18.38 -3.01 -1.77
C GLU A 45 -18.41 -4.08 -0.67
N TYR A 46 -17.56 -3.94 0.35
CA TYR A 46 -17.58 -4.81 1.51
C TYR A 46 -18.84 -4.54 2.35
N LEU A 47 -19.58 -5.60 2.68
CA LEU A 47 -20.79 -5.51 3.49
C LEU A 47 -20.54 -5.95 4.94
N ARG A 48 -20.05 -7.18 5.12
CA ARG A 48 -19.80 -7.79 6.44
C ARG A 48 -19.02 -9.10 6.36
N ALA A 49 -18.65 -9.63 7.52
CA ALA A 49 -18.18 -11.00 7.69
C ALA A 49 -19.27 -11.83 8.39
N ASP A 50 -19.53 -13.04 7.88
CA ASP A 50 -20.49 -13.99 8.42
C ASP A 50 -19.77 -15.29 8.82
N THR A 51 -20.00 -15.79 10.04
CA THR A 51 -19.47 -17.09 10.47
C THR A 51 -20.58 -18.13 10.44
N LEU A 52 -20.45 -19.15 9.58
CA LEU A 52 -21.47 -20.17 9.34
C LEU A 52 -20.91 -21.58 9.58
N PRO A 53 -21.74 -22.53 10.03
CA PRO A 53 -21.35 -23.94 10.12
C PRO A 53 -21.21 -24.56 8.72
N SER A 54 -20.13 -25.30 8.51
CA SER A 54 -19.81 -26.11 7.33
C SER A 54 -19.78 -27.58 7.74
N GLU A 55 -20.62 -28.42 7.14
CA GLU A 55 -20.57 -29.87 7.38
C GLU A 55 -19.57 -30.53 6.42
N GLU A 56 -18.53 -31.13 6.97
CA GLU A 56 -17.48 -31.79 6.19
C GLU A 56 -17.35 -33.26 6.61
N ARG A 57 -17.01 -34.14 5.67
CA ARG A 57 -16.86 -35.56 5.96
C ARG A 57 -15.58 -35.78 6.77
N ALA A 58 -15.75 -36.29 7.99
CA ALA A 58 -14.66 -36.76 8.84
C ALA A 58 -14.50 -38.28 8.67
N GLY A 59 -13.42 -38.71 8.01
CA GLY A 59 -13.06 -40.13 7.92
C GLY A 59 -14.12 -41.05 7.29
N LEU A 60 -14.14 -42.31 7.74
CA LEU A 60 -14.88 -43.39 7.06
C LEU A 60 -16.40 -43.33 7.25
N GLY A 61 -16.93 -42.57 8.22
CA GLY A 61 -18.37 -42.55 8.49
C GLY A 61 -18.92 -41.44 9.37
N SER A 62 -18.13 -40.41 9.73
CA SER A 62 -18.65 -39.25 10.47
C SER A 62 -18.64 -37.98 9.63
N SER A 63 -19.46 -37.01 10.00
CA SER A 63 -19.34 -35.62 9.58
C SER A 63 -18.90 -34.77 10.78
N VAL A 64 -18.14 -33.72 10.51
CA VAL A 64 -17.74 -32.72 11.49
C VAL A 64 -18.31 -31.37 11.04
N THR A 65 -18.82 -30.60 11.99
CA THR A 65 -19.25 -29.23 11.74
C THR A 65 -18.09 -28.27 12.03
N GLU A 66 -17.58 -27.60 11.01
CA GLU A 66 -16.54 -26.59 11.12
C GLU A 66 -17.14 -25.19 10.94
N TRP A 67 -16.84 -24.26 11.85
CA TRP A 67 -17.31 -22.88 11.75
C TRP A 67 -16.36 -22.08 10.86
N ARG A 68 -16.83 -21.68 9.68
CA ARG A 68 -16.04 -20.92 8.71
C ARG A 68 -16.51 -19.48 8.62
N THR A 69 -15.57 -18.55 8.52
CA THR A 69 -15.89 -17.13 8.32
C THR A 69 -15.82 -16.79 6.83
N LEU A 70 -16.86 -16.15 6.33
CA LEU A 70 -17.01 -15.71 4.95
C LEU A 70 -17.11 -14.19 4.90
N LEU A 71 -16.55 -13.58 3.87
CA LEU A 71 -16.62 -12.15 3.60
C LEU A 71 -17.66 -11.92 2.51
N VAL A 72 -18.63 -11.06 2.81
CA VAL A 72 -19.76 -10.75 1.93
C VAL A 72 -19.54 -9.39 1.29
N PHE A 73 -19.60 -9.38 -0.03
CA PHE A 73 -19.50 -8.18 -0.85
C PHE A 73 -20.75 -8.00 -1.71
N ARG A 74 -21.03 -6.75 -2.08
CA ARG A 74 -22.10 -6.40 -3.02
C ARG A 74 -21.63 -5.43 -4.09
N ARG A 75 -22.33 -5.39 -5.21
CA ARG A 75 -22.16 -4.38 -6.27
C ARG A 75 -23.52 -4.09 -6.90
N PRO A 76 -23.90 -2.82 -7.19
CA PRO A 76 -25.13 -2.55 -7.91
C PRO A 76 -25.10 -3.21 -9.30
N ARG A 77 -26.22 -3.79 -9.72
CA ARG A 77 -26.40 -4.18 -11.12
C ARG A 77 -26.81 -2.95 -11.90
N LEU A 78 -26.15 -2.71 -13.02
CA LEU A 78 -26.44 -1.61 -13.94
C LEU A 78 -27.19 -2.16 -15.16
N ASP A 79 -28.18 -3.03 -14.94
CA ASP A 79 -28.97 -3.66 -16.00
C ASP A 79 -30.11 -2.76 -16.52
N ARG A 80 -30.33 -1.58 -15.89
CA ARG A 80 -31.36 -0.62 -16.31
C ARG A 80 -30.77 0.77 -16.57
N ALA A 81 -31.29 1.44 -17.61
CA ALA A 81 -30.83 2.76 -18.04
C ALA A 81 -30.88 3.84 -16.94
N GLU A 82 -31.82 3.72 -16.01
CA GLU A 82 -31.98 4.65 -14.88
C GLU A 82 -30.93 4.49 -13.78
N ASP A 83 -30.17 3.38 -13.74
CA ASP A 83 -29.05 3.21 -12.79
C ASP A 83 -27.81 4.04 -13.20
N PHE A 84 -27.76 4.56 -14.43
CA PHE A 84 -26.70 5.42 -14.97
C PHE A 84 -27.03 6.92 -14.94
N ALA A 85 -28.18 7.32 -14.38
CA ALA A 85 -28.56 8.72 -14.32
C ALA A 85 -27.68 9.46 -13.28
N VAL A 86 -26.66 10.17 -13.76
CA VAL A 86 -25.86 11.08 -12.94
C VAL A 86 -26.75 12.27 -12.58
N PRO A 87 -26.92 12.61 -11.28
CA PRO A 87 -27.64 13.81 -10.90
C PRO A 87 -26.91 15.02 -11.47
N MET A 88 -27.60 15.78 -12.33
CA MET A 88 -27.07 17.01 -12.90
C MET A 88 -26.94 18.02 -11.76
N ILE A 89 -25.71 18.41 -11.45
CA ILE A 89 -25.45 19.46 -10.48
C ILE A 89 -25.75 20.78 -11.19
N GLU A 90 -26.67 21.57 -10.62
CA GLU A 90 -26.96 22.93 -11.09
C GLU A 90 -25.65 23.72 -11.09
N GLY A 91 -25.31 24.33 -12.23
CA GLY A 91 -24.15 25.21 -12.32
C GLY A 91 -24.33 26.43 -11.41
N PRO A 92 -23.23 27.10 -10.98
CA PRO A 92 -23.36 28.37 -10.28
C PRO A 92 -24.14 29.36 -11.17
N ASP A 93 -25.14 30.02 -10.60
CA ASP A 93 -25.91 31.07 -11.28
C ASP A 93 -24.96 32.14 -11.81
N ASP A 94 -24.98 32.39 -13.12
CA ASP A 94 -24.25 33.46 -13.78
C ASP A 94 -24.88 34.83 -13.43
N ASP A 95 -24.83 35.23 -12.16
CA ASP A 95 -25.20 36.58 -11.68
C ASP A 95 -23.96 37.43 -11.34
N ASP A 96 -22.77 37.04 -11.83
CA ASP A 96 -21.59 37.90 -11.84
C ASP A 96 -21.39 38.46 -13.26
N GLU A 97 -21.84 39.70 -13.46
CA GLU A 97 -21.51 40.51 -14.64
C GLU A 97 -19.99 40.68 -14.75
N ASN A 98 -19.35 39.71 -15.39
CA ASN A 98 -17.92 39.72 -15.67
C ASN A 98 -17.63 40.76 -16.75
N GLU A 99 -17.31 41.99 -16.31
CA GLU A 99 -16.64 43.00 -17.11
C GLU A 99 -15.40 42.37 -17.77
N SER A 100 -15.54 42.02 -19.04
CA SER A 100 -14.45 41.59 -19.89
C SER A 100 -13.46 42.74 -20.08
N ALA A 101 -12.51 42.87 -19.16
CA ALA A 101 -11.31 43.67 -19.36
C ALA A 101 -10.30 42.86 -20.20
N PRO A 102 -9.92 43.30 -21.42
CA PRO A 102 -8.98 42.55 -22.23
C PRO A 102 -7.56 42.60 -21.61
N LEU A 103 -7.03 41.44 -21.26
CA LEU A 103 -5.71 41.23 -20.64
C LEU A 103 -4.52 41.29 -21.63
N PHE A 104 -4.46 42.29 -22.51
CA PHE A 104 -3.28 42.45 -23.37
C PHE A 104 -2.77 43.89 -23.38
N PRO A 105 -1.63 44.19 -22.72
CA PRO A 105 -0.92 45.42 -23.03
C PRO A 105 -0.32 45.33 -24.44
N ALA A 106 -0.63 46.34 -25.24
CA ALA A 106 -0.13 46.52 -26.58
C ALA A 106 1.39 46.77 -26.62
N LYS A 107 2.06 46.04 -27.53
CA LYS A 107 3.23 46.45 -28.33
C LYS A 107 4.44 47.03 -27.57
N VAL A 108 5.46 46.18 -27.38
CA VAL A 108 6.87 46.62 -27.41
C VAL A 108 7.48 46.13 -28.71
N ALA A 109 7.94 47.10 -29.52
CA ALA A 109 8.68 46.88 -30.74
C ALA A 109 10.01 46.17 -30.45
N ALA A 110 10.28 45.09 -31.18
CA ALA A 110 11.59 44.45 -31.22
C ALA A 110 12.14 44.53 -32.64
N SER A 111 13.26 45.24 -32.75
CA SER A 111 14.07 45.43 -33.94
C SER A 111 14.57 44.10 -34.54
N ALA A 112 14.65 44.07 -35.87
CA ALA A 112 15.41 43.06 -36.61
C ALA A 112 16.89 43.08 -36.19
N PRO A 113 17.54 41.90 -36.18
CA PRO A 113 18.57 41.71 -37.19
C PRO A 113 18.66 40.28 -37.79
N GLU A 114 18.97 40.30 -39.09
CA GLU A 114 19.82 39.42 -39.91
C GLU A 114 20.36 38.09 -39.34
N LYS A 115 20.20 37.02 -40.15
CA LYS A 115 21.05 35.82 -40.15
C LYS A 115 22.28 36.07 -41.03
N PRO A 116 23.43 35.45 -40.74
CA PRO A 116 23.84 34.35 -41.61
C PRO A 116 24.54 33.19 -40.89
N ASP A 117 24.78 32.16 -41.71
CA ASP A 117 25.00 30.75 -41.41
C ASP A 117 26.35 30.33 -40.80
N ALA A 118 26.31 29.06 -40.38
CA ALA A 118 27.35 28.04 -40.53
C ALA A 118 28.51 27.94 -39.51
N ASP A 119 28.48 26.75 -38.89
CA ASP A 119 29.58 25.81 -38.69
C ASP A 119 30.39 25.80 -37.39
N THR A 120 30.77 24.57 -37.06
CA THR A 120 31.85 24.10 -36.19
C THR A 120 31.47 23.47 -34.85
N GLN A 121 31.97 22.24 -34.73
CA GLN A 121 31.83 21.23 -33.69
C GLN A 121 32.60 21.54 -32.40
N SER A 122 32.24 20.78 -31.35
CA SER A 122 33.14 20.13 -30.36
C SER A 122 33.08 20.61 -28.91
N GLU A 123 32.64 19.66 -28.08
CA GLU A 123 33.15 19.26 -26.75
C GLU A 123 33.21 20.25 -25.55
N ARG A 124 32.45 19.82 -24.53
CA ARG A 124 32.78 19.69 -23.09
C ARG A 124 32.81 20.93 -22.18
N ASP A 125 32.37 20.59 -20.96
CA ASP A 125 32.49 21.26 -19.66
C ASP A 125 31.44 22.30 -19.21
N ALA A 126 30.53 21.78 -18.36
CA ALA A 126 30.17 22.26 -17.03
C ALA A 126 29.70 23.72 -16.79
N GLU A 127 28.40 23.90 -16.51
CA GLU A 127 27.90 24.77 -15.42
C GLU A 127 26.43 24.45 -15.10
N LYS A 128 26.12 23.69 -14.03
CA LYS A 128 25.68 24.19 -12.71
C LYS A 128 24.69 25.37 -12.74
N THR A 129 23.39 25.05 -12.78
CA THR A 129 22.38 25.83 -12.04
C THR A 129 21.09 25.04 -11.85
N SER A 130 20.94 24.39 -10.68
CA SER A 130 19.66 24.24 -9.93
C SER A 130 19.80 23.38 -8.66
N THR A 131 20.95 22.74 -8.42
CA THR A 131 21.17 21.81 -7.30
C THR A 131 21.59 22.47 -5.97
N GLY A 132 21.83 23.79 -5.94
CA GLY A 132 22.28 24.49 -4.73
C GLY A 132 21.24 24.47 -3.60
N SER A 133 19.96 24.67 -3.95
CA SER A 133 18.87 24.73 -2.96
C SER A 133 18.55 23.35 -2.37
N LEU A 134 18.50 22.31 -3.21
CA LEU A 134 18.18 20.96 -2.76
C LEU A 134 19.32 20.34 -1.94
N GLY A 135 20.57 20.54 -2.36
CA GLY A 135 21.74 19.99 -1.67
C GLY A 135 21.94 20.56 -0.26
N ALA A 136 21.57 21.82 -0.03
CA ALA A 136 21.59 22.44 1.29
C ALA A 136 20.54 21.81 2.22
N LEU A 137 19.30 21.66 1.74
CA LEU A 137 18.20 21.08 2.52
C LEU A 137 18.42 19.61 2.89
N LEU A 138 19.04 18.82 1.99
CA LEU A 138 19.38 17.43 2.29
C LEU A 138 20.46 17.33 3.38
N ARG A 139 21.43 18.24 3.40
CA ARG A 139 22.52 18.26 4.39
C ARG A 139 22.03 18.68 5.77
N GLU A 140 21.14 19.66 5.84
CA GLU A 140 20.48 20.09 7.07
C GLU A 140 19.62 18.97 7.68
N ARG A 141 18.85 18.26 6.85
CA ARG A 141 18.04 17.13 7.30
C ARG A 141 18.88 15.95 7.78
N ALA A 142 20.02 15.68 7.13
CA ALA A 142 20.94 14.62 7.55
C ALA A 142 21.59 14.91 8.91
N GLY A 143 21.98 16.16 9.18
CA GLY A 143 22.54 16.56 10.48
C GLY A 143 21.56 16.44 11.65
N ARG A 144 20.25 16.48 11.38
CA ARG A 144 19.19 16.35 12.40
C ARG A 144 18.85 14.90 12.74
N LEU A 145 19.27 13.94 11.91
CA LEU A 145 18.90 12.53 12.02
C LEU A 145 20.00 11.64 12.60
N ILE A 146 21.23 12.15 12.78
CA ILE A 146 22.34 11.39 13.34
C ILE A 146 22.63 11.94 14.74
N PRO A 147 22.11 11.33 15.83
CA PRO A 147 22.72 11.55 17.14
C PRO A 147 24.16 11.04 17.07
N ALA A 148 25.09 11.87 17.53
CA ALA A 148 26.52 11.55 17.61
C ALA A 148 26.71 10.15 18.21
N SER A 149 27.31 9.27 17.42
CA SER A 149 27.80 7.98 17.89
C SER A 149 28.93 8.25 18.89
N GLU A 150 28.62 8.15 20.18
CA GLU A 150 29.64 7.99 21.22
C GLU A 150 30.24 6.58 21.11
N ASP A 151 31.55 6.56 21.01
CA ASP A 151 32.47 5.43 21.05
C ASP A 151 32.08 4.33 22.04
N ARG A 152 32.16 3.07 21.59
CA ARG A 152 32.56 1.95 22.45
C ARG A 152 33.48 1.00 21.69
N PRO A 153 34.59 0.57 22.30
CA PRO A 153 35.66 -0.14 21.62
C PRO A 153 35.33 -1.62 21.38
N ASP A 154 36.07 -2.14 20.42
CA ASP A 154 36.29 -3.54 20.06
C ASP A 154 36.78 -4.37 21.26
N GLU A 155 36.09 -5.46 21.59
CA GLU A 155 36.63 -6.55 22.42
C GLU A 155 36.24 -7.89 21.78
N THR A 156 37.20 -8.46 21.06
CA THR A 156 37.36 -9.89 20.84
C THR A 156 37.93 -10.55 22.10
N GLU A 157 37.43 -11.73 22.47
CA GLU A 157 38.10 -12.90 23.11
C GLU A 157 37.01 -13.78 23.77
N ASP A 158 36.68 -14.94 23.19
CA ASP A 158 37.19 -16.28 23.58
C ASP A 158 36.78 -16.72 25.00
N GLU A 159 35.82 -17.65 25.12
CA GLU A 159 36.01 -18.79 26.04
C GLU A 159 35.14 -20.00 25.66
N LYS A 160 35.81 -21.16 25.66
CA LYS A 160 35.34 -22.50 25.34
C LYS A 160 35.47 -23.35 26.61
N THR A 161 34.37 -23.91 27.12
CA THR A 161 34.35 -25.07 28.04
C THR A 161 33.07 -25.86 27.73
N ALA A 162 33.09 -27.08 27.15
CA ALA A 162 33.24 -28.39 27.83
C ALA A 162 32.42 -28.45 29.15
N SER A 163 31.50 -29.38 29.42
CA SER A 163 31.55 -30.84 29.24
C SER A 163 30.21 -31.51 29.63
N GLU A 164 29.93 -32.65 29.01
CA GLU A 164 29.37 -33.92 29.53
C GLU A 164 28.05 -34.03 30.32
N ASP A 165 27.16 -34.85 29.74
CA ASP A 165 26.43 -35.99 30.31
C ASP A 165 25.90 -35.94 31.76
N ASP A 166 24.58 -36.05 31.92
CA ASP A 166 24.03 -37.10 32.80
C ASP A 166 22.69 -37.62 32.25
N LYS A 167 22.66 -38.94 32.06
CA LYS A 167 21.56 -39.74 31.60
C LYS A 167 21.20 -40.65 32.75
N THR A 168 20.13 -40.36 33.48
CA THR A 168 19.56 -41.36 34.40
C THR A 168 18.03 -41.24 34.51
N ASP A 169 17.35 -42.12 33.78
CA ASP A 169 16.05 -42.72 34.10
C ASP A 169 16.40 -44.16 34.54
N PRO A 170 15.84 -44.74 35.62
CA PRO A 170 14.58 -45.48 35.46
C PRO A 170 13.66 -45.57 36.71
N ALA A 171 12.37 -45.79 36.43
CA ALA A 171 11.40 -46.60 37.20
C ALA A 171 10.94 -46.04 38.59
N GLU A 172 9.75 -46.30 39.14
CA GLU A 172 8.88 -47.48 39.12
C GLU A 172 7.50 -47.11 39.73
N THR A 173 6.44 -47.76 39.26
CA THR A 173 5.26 -48.27 40.00
C THR A 173 4.55 -47.40 41.06
N GLN A 174 3.25 -47.12 40.85
CA GLN A 174 2.20 -47.66 41.75
C GLN A 174 0.77 -47.55 41.21
N LYS A 175 0.11 -48.71 41.32
CA LYS A 175 -1.33 -49.03 41.21
C LYS A 175 -2.20 -48.21 42.17
N ALA A 176 -3.41 -47.87 41.72
CA ALA A 176 -4.68 -48.12 42.42
C ALA A 176 -5.82 -48.10 41.40
#